data_AF-A0A0N1IP95-F1
#
_entry.id   AF-A0A0N1IP95-F1
#
_cell.length_a   1.000
_cell.length_b   1.000
_cell.length_c   1.000
_cell.angle_alpha   90.00
_cell.angle_beta   90.00
_cell.angle_gamma   90.00
#
_symmetry.space_group_name_H-M   'P 1'
#
loop_
_entity.id
_entity.type
_entity.pdbx_description
1 polymer ?
#
loop_
_entity_poly.entity_id
_entity_poly.type
_entity_poly.pdbx_seq_one_letter_code
_entity_poly.pdbx_strand_id
1 'polypeptide(L)'
;MKKSDNLDKELANQIEEHKKANYELASLRSKLQYIDETLQILISFQKFLYNAAPVLWQDKNKLNLVTSNLDIFNLDSDIFCEVDVTLVIEKLKELPQAILYFENPAQILNIFQSLEQQNLNYLLKTVELRSEKNRFLKSASLLEDLLRNELDFIQEQMHSVQKGIEEDEKREKELKEEFFNILNDKIKYLVCSENVLQISNYVEFAYEQLIGPNETKLSTLDQILALEQEYNSVMLELSAFDLNEVKSIEKIIYEDGAKEIKQAKDAAKILKDVDKLTKRLKISYNLKNNL
;
A
#
# COMPACT_ATOMS: atom_id res chain seq x y z
N MET A 1 91.99 91.73 -0.46
CA MET A 1 92.57 90.37 -0.56
C MET A 1 92.62 89.65 0.79
N LYS A 2 93.23 90.18 1.86
CA LYS A 2 93.32 89.47 3.17
C LYS A 2 92.00 89.09 3.88
N LYS A 3 90.86 89.74 3.59
CA LYS A 3 89.55 89.34 4.12
C LYS A 3 88.91 88.18 3.34
N SER A 4 89.30 87.95 2.09
CA SER A 4 88.80 86.82 1.27
C SER A 4 89.44 85.53 1.73
N ASP A 5 90.78 85.52 1.84
CA ASP A 5 91.53 84.30 2.18
C ASP A 5 91.22 83.76 3.59
N ASN A 6 90.82 84.62 4.54
CA ASN A 6 90.34 84.18 5.86
C ASN A 6 88.91 83.65 5.80
N LEU A 7 88.05 84.25 4.97
CA LEU A 7 86.69 83.76 4.74
C LEU A 7 86.71 82.39 4.05
N ASP A 8 87.64 82.19 3.12
CA ASP A 8 87.82 80.94 2.38
C ASP A 8 88.32 79.79 3.29
N LYS A 9 89.15 80.10 4.30
CA LYS A 9 89.58 79.14 5.32
C LYS A 9 88.48 78.81 6.33
N GLU A 10 87.72 79.80 6.78
CA GLU A 10 86.55 79.59 7.65
C GLU A 10 85.51 78.72 6.94
N LEU A 11 85.24 79.00 5.66
CA LEU A 11 84.34 78.23 4.81
C LEU A 11 84.84 76.79 4.61
N ALA A 12 86.14 76.59 4.39
CA ALA A 12 86.71 75.26 4.25
C ALA A 12 86.59 74.42 5.55
N ASN A 13 86.81 75.03 6.71
CA ASN A 13 86.64 74.37 8.01
C ASN A 13 85.17 74.01 8.26
N GLN A 14 84.23 74.93 7.98
CA GLN A 14 82.80 74.64 8.06
C GLN A 14 82.40 73.50 7.12
N ILE A 15 82.92 73.46 5.89
CA ILE A 15 82.67 72.37 4.94
C ILE A 15 83.21 71.03 5.47
N GLU A 16 84.36 71.01 6.12
CA GLU A 16 84.91 69.77 6.69
C GLU A 16 84.11 69.29 7.90
N GLU A 17 83.67 70.20 8.76
CA GLU A 17 82.77 69.90 9.88
C GLU A 17 81.41 69.39 9.39
N HIS A 18 80.82 70.02 8.37
CA HIS A 18 79.58 69.55 7.73
C HIS A 18 79.75 68.17 7.08
N LYS A 19 80.90 67.88 6.47
CA LYS A 19 81.18 66.55 5.93
C LYS A 19 81.25 65.50 7.05
N LYS A 20 81.96 65.77 8.14
CA LYS A 20 82.05 64.85 9.29
C LYS A 20 80.68 64.61 9.92
N ALA A 21 79.90 65.67 10.14
CA ALA A 21 78.52 65.57 10.64
C ALA A 21 77.61 64.75 9.70
N ASN A 22 77.74 64.93 8.38
CA ASN A 22 76.98 64.14 7.40
C ASN A 22 77.37 62.65 7.42
N TYR A 23 78.65 62.32 7.60
CA TYR A 23 79.08 60.92 7.74
C TYR A 23 78.52 60.27 9.02
N GLU A 24 78.51 61.00 10.13
CA GLU A 24 77.92 60.52 11.38
C GLU A 24 76.40 60.32 11.26
N LEU A 25 75.71 61.25 10.61
CA LEU A 25 74.26 61.15 10.33
C LEU A 25 73.96 59.95 9.43
N ALA A 26 74.74 59.74 8.36
CA ALA A 26 74.59 58.58 7.49
C ALA A 26 74.80 57.25 8.24
N SER A 27 75.80 57.19 9.15
CA SER A 27 76.03 56.01 9.99
C SER A 27 74.88 55.76 10.96
N LEU A 28 74.35 56.80 11.60
CA LEU A 28 73.20 56.71 12.50
C LEU A 28 71.93 56.27 11.74
N ARG A 29 71.69 56.79 10.53
CA ARG A 29 70.55 56.39 9.69
C ARG A 29 70.64 54.92 9.28
N SER A 30 71.82 54.43 8.92
CA SER A 30 72.01 53.00 8.62
C SER A 30 71.75 52.10 9.83
N LYS A 31 72.18 52.52 11.03
CA LYS A 31 71.86 51.80 12.28
C LYS A 31 70.37 51.82 12.59
N LEU A 32 69.70 52.96 12.38
CA LEU A 32 68.26 53.09 12.58
C LEU A 32 67.49 52.17 11.62
N GLN A 33 67.89 52.11 10.35
CA GLN A 33 67.32 51.20 9.36
C GLN A 33 67.45 49.73 9.78
N TYR A 34 68.64 49.33 10.23
CA TYR A 34 68.86 47.96 10.72
C TYR A 34 67.95 47.61 11.91
N ILE A 35 67.74 48.56 12.81
CA ILE A 35 66.84 48.39 13.97
C ILE A 35 65.38 48.24 13.50
N ASP A 36 64.93 49.06 12.55
CA ASP A 36 63.57 49.00 12.00
C ASP A 36 63.29 47.66 11.30
N GLU A 37 64.22 47.21 10.44
CA GLU A 37 64.12 45.90 9.78
C GLU A 37 64.10 44.74 10.79
N THR A 38 64.95 44.80 11.81
CA THR A 38 64.99 43.79 12.87
C THR A 38 63.67 43.78 13.66
N LEU A 39 63.09 44.95 13.93
CA LEU A 39 61.82 45.09 14.62
C LEU A 39 60.66 44.49 13.80
N GLN A 40 60.62 44.72 12.49
CA GLN A 40 59.61 44.11 11.60
C GLN A 40 59.67 42.57 11.61
N ILE A 41 60.88 42.02 11.60
CA ILE A 41 61.09 40.57 11.71
C ILE A 41 60.57 40.05 13.06
N LEU A 42 60.88 40.74 14.16
CA LEU A 42 60.41 40.36 15.51
C LEU A 42 58.88 40.43 15.64
N ILE A 43 58.24 41.46 15.08
CA ILE A 43 56.77 41.58 15.05
C ILE A 43 56.16 40.42 14.25
N SER A 44 56.80 40.02 13.14
CA SER A 44 56.35 38.89 12.33
C SER A 44 56.42 37.56 13.10
N PHE A 45 57.50 37.34 13.86
CA PHE A 45 57.59 36.18 14.75
C PHE A 45 56.58 36.21 15.88
N GLN A 46 56.34 37.38 16.49
CA GLN A 46 55.30 37.53 17.52
C GLN A 46 53.91 37.18 16.97
N LYS A 47 53.57 37.63 15.74
CA LYS A 47 52.32 37.26 15.05
C LYS A 47 52.22 35.76 14.85
N PHE A 48 53.29 35.12 14.39
CA PHE A 48 53.33 33.67 14.21
C PHE A 48 53.11 32.92 15.52
N LEU A 49 53.81 33.31 16.59
CA LEU A 49 53.69 32.70 17.91
C LEU A 49 52.31 32.91 18.53
N TYR A 50 51.70 34.08 18.31
CA TYR A 50 50.33 34.33 18.72
C TYR A 50 49.35 33.39 18.02
N ASN A 51 49.45 33.26 16.70
CA ASN A 51 48.58 32.38 15.90
C ASN A 51 48.76 30.90 16.23
N ALA A 52 49.95 30.48 16.63
CA ALA A 52 50.24 29.11 17.05
C ALA A 52 49.74 28.81 18.49
N ALA A 53 49.40 29.83 19.28
CA ALA A 53 48.87 29.64 20.63
C ALA A 53 47.42 29.12 20.61
N PRO A 54 46.96 28.46 21.69
CA PRO A 54 45.58 27.97 21.78
C PRO A 54 44.55 29.10 21.67
N VAL A 55 43.44 28.85 20.95
CA VAL A 55 42.35 29.82 20.72
C VAL A 55 41.80 30.38 22.03
N LEU A 56 41.68 29.55 23.07
CA LEU A 56 41.21 29.98 24.40
C LEU A 56 42.13 30.98 25.10
N TRP A 57 43.42 30.99 24.75
CA TRP A 57 44.39 31.97 25.26
C TRP A 57 44.38 33.25 24.41
N GLN A 58 44.25 33.12 23.09
CA GLN A 58 44.07 34.25 22.16
C GLN A 58 42.84 35.09 22.51
N ASP A 59 41.71 34.43 22.86
CA ASP A 59 40.47 35.12 23.21
C ASP A 59 40.57 35.97 24.49
N LYS A 60 41.42 35.53 25.44
CA LYS A 60 41.66 36.24 26.70
C LYS A 60 42.67 37.37 26.55
N ASN A 61 43.71 37.13 25.75
CA ASN A 61 44.79 38.08 25.51
C ASN A 61 44.69 38.58 24.08
N LYS A 62 43.66 39.39 23.81
CA LYS A 62 43.50 40.03 22.49
C LYS A 62 44.71 40.92 22.23
N LEU A 63 45.59 40.47 21.34
CA LEU A 63 46.58 41.39 20.76
C LEU A 63 45.80 42.41 19.93
N ASN A 64 45.80 43.66 20.37
CA ASN A 64 45.51 44.80 19.50
C ASN A 64 46.68 44.89 18.51
N LEU A 65 46.68 44.02 17.51
CA LEU A 65 47.60 44.07 16.39
C LEU A 65 47.31 45.37 15.65
N VAL A 66 48.13 46.39 15.95
CA VAL A 66 48.29 47.56 15.11
C VAL A 66 48.71 47.02 13.75
N THR A 67 47.71 46.84 12.89
CA THR A 67 47.84 46.34 11.51
C THR A 67 48.30 47.46 10.59
N SER A 68 48.49 48.66 11.14
CA SER A 68 49.22 49.75 10.51
C SER A 68 50.69 49.39 10.53
N ASN A 69 51.33 49.36 9.36
CA ASN A 69 52.78 49.31 9.24
C ASN A 69 53.40 50.27 10.26
N LEU A 70 54.00 49.73 11.33
CA LEU A 70 54.88 50.46 12.22
C LEU A 70 56.19 50.67 11.46
N ASP A 71 56.11 51.36 10.33
CA ASP A 71 57.28 51.95 9.70
C ASP A 71 57.69 53.05 10.67
N ILE A 72 58.66 52.74 11.53
CA ILE A 72 59.25 53.74 12.43
C ILE A 72 59.92 54.82 11.56
N PHE A 73 60.35 54.43 10.35
CA PHE A 73 60.97 55.29 9.36
C PHE A 73 60.26 55.19 8.00
N ASN A 74 59.62 56.27 7.54
CA ASN A 74 59.22 56.39 6.13
C ASN A 74 60.38 57.02 5.37
N LEU A 75 61.03 56.23 4.50
CA LEU A 75 62.07 56.73 3.61
C LEU A 75 61.41 57.47 2.43
N ASP A 76 60.94 58.70 2.66
CA ASP A 76 60.84 59.63 1.54
C ASP A 76 62.26 59.89 1.03
N SER A 77 62.36 60.01 -0.30
CA SER A 77 63.57 59.79 -1.10
C SER A 77 64.72 60.79 -0.88
N ASP A 78 64.67 61.59 0.18
CA ASP A 78 65.65 62.63 0.49
C ASP A 78 66.60 62.24 1.64
N ILE A 79 67.88 62.34 1.33
CA ILE A 79 69.00 62.02 2.23
C ILE A 79 69.16 63.11 3.30
N PHE A 80 68.49 64.25 3.15
CA PHE A 80 68.65 65.48 3.94
C PHE A 80 67.45 65.85 4.84
N CYS A 81 66.40 65.03 4.94
CA CYS A 81 65.29 65.32 5.85
C CYS A 81 65.73 65.15 7.32
N GLU A 82 65.46 66.16 8.15
CA GLU A 82 65.63 66.09 9.60
C GLU A 82 64.86 64.88 10.15
N VAL A 83 65.59 64.00 10.83
CA VAL A 83 64.98 62.88 11.54
C VAL A 83 64.27 63.47 12.75
N ASP A 84 62.94 63.47 12.73
CA ASP A 84 62.15 63.91 13.87
C ASP A 84 62.24 62.87 15.00
N VAL A 85 63.24 63.06 15.85
CA VAL A 85 63.56 62.19 17.00
C VAL A 85 62.35 62.05 17.93
N THR A 86 61.48 63.07 17.98
CA THR A 86 60.28 63.10 18.82
C THR A 86 59.24 62.08 18.34
N LEU A 87 58.98 62.03 17.03
CA LEU A 87 58.08 61.06 16.40
C LEU A 87 58.59 59.62 16.54
N VAL A 88 59.90 59.42 16.43
CA VAL A 88 60.52 58.10 16.64
C VAL A 88 60.38 57.66 18.10
N ILE A 89 60.58 58.56 19.07
CA ILE A 89 60.40 58.25 20.50
C ILE A 89 58.93 57.96 20.84
N GLU A 90 57.98 58.70 20.27
CA GLU A 90 56.55 58.44 20.47
C GLU A 90 56.15 57.08 19.90
N LYS A 91 56.55 56.76 18.66
CA LYS A 91 56.30 55.43 18.05
C LYS A 91 56.97 54.29 18.82
N LEU A 92 58.16 54.52 19.40
CA LEU A 92 58.83 53.54 20.25
C LEU A 92 58.10 53.32 21.58
N LYS A 93 57.41 54.33 22.13
CA LYS A 93 56.59 54.21 23.34
C LYS A 93 55.24 53.53 23.08
N GLU A 94 54.72 53.61 21.86
CA GLU A 94 53.48 52.96 21.45
C GLU A 94 53.64 51.46 21.10
N LEU A 95 54.87 50.94 21.09
CA LEU A 95 55.12 49.53 20.83
C LEU A 95 54.43 48.64 21.89
N PRO A 96 53.54 47.72 21.49
CA PRO A 96 52.86 46.86 22.43
C PRO A 96 53.87 45.92 23.10
N GLN A 97 53.69 45.69 24.40
CA GLN A 97 54.49 44.73 25.15
C GLN A 97 54.36 43.35 24.51
N ALA A 98 55.47 42.66 24.31
CA ALA A 98 55.47 41.32 23.71
C ALA A 98 54.78 40.31 24.63
N ILE A 99 53.50 40.02 24.36
CA ILE A 99 52.74 38.97 25.05
C ILE A 99 53.03 37.65 24.34
N LEU A 100 53.80 36.78 24.99
CA LEU A 100 54.19 35.48 24.48
C LEU A 100 53.53 34.38 25.31
N TYR A 101 52.89 33.42 24.64
CA TYR A 101 52.39 32.20 25.27
C TYR A 101 53.51 31.16 25.45
N PHE A 102 54.47 31.14 24.53
CA PHE A 102 55.57 30.18 24.50
C PHE A 102 56.79 30.77 25.19
N GLU A 103 57.20 30.14 26.29
CA GLU A 103 58.42 30.51 27.01
C GLU A 103 59.65 29.76 26.48
N ASN A 104 59.44 28.57 25.88
CA ASN A 104 60.51 27.74 25.36
C ASN A 104 60.21 27.27 23.93
N PRO A 105 61.15 27.43 22.97
CA PRO A 105 61.02 26.92 21.60
C PRO A 105 60.64 25.42 21.49
N ALA A 106 61.04 24.59 22.46
CA ALA A 106 60.69 23.18 22.49
C ALA A 106 59.16 22.92 22.57
N GLN A 107 58.39 23.85 23.15
CA GLN A 107 56.93 23.73 23.27
C GLN A 107 56.25 23.73 21.90
N ILE A 108 56.77 24.51 20.96
CA ILE A 108 56.25 24.61 19.59
C ILE A 108 56.52 23.31 18.83
N LEU A 109 57.71 22.73 19.00
CA LEU A 109 58.05 21.43 18.38
C LEU A 109 57.12 20.32 18.88
N ASN A 110 56.80 20.30 20.17
CA ASN A 110 55.84 19.33 20.72
C ASN A 110 54.43 19.51 20.13
N ILE A 111 53.99 20.75 19.90
CA ILE A 111 52.70 21.02 19.24
C ILE A 111 52.72 20.50 17.81
N PHE A 112 53.78 20.75 17.05
CA PHE A 112 53.89 20.25 15.67
C PHE A 112 53.91 18.72 15.63
N GLN A 113 54.63 18.06 16.54
CA GLN A 113 54.62 16.60 16.64
C GLN A 113 53.23 16.05 16.99
N SER A 114 52.54 16.69 17.95
CA SER A 114 51.17 16.32 18.29
C SER A 114 50.21 16.53 17.12
N LEU A 115 50.38 17.62 16.36
CA LEU A 115 49.56 17.93 15.19
C LEU A 115 49.79 16.90 14.08
N GLU A 116 51.05 16.53 13.82
CA GLU A 116 51.41 15.48 12.86
C GLU A 116 50.77 14.13 13.25
N GLN A 117 50.87 13.75 14.52
CA GLN A 117 50.26 12.53 15.03
C GLN A 117 48.73 12.55 14.90
N GLN A 118 48.09 13.69 15.21
CA GLN A 118 46.65 13.86 15.03
C GLN A 118 46.25 13.77 13.56
N ASN A 119 46.97 14.43 12.66
CA ASN A 119 46.73 14.36 11.22
C ASN A 119 46.85 12.94 10.68
N LEU A 120 47.87 12.19 11.12
CA LEU A 120 48.02 10.78 10.78
C LEU A 120 46.84 9.94 11.27
N ASN A 121 46.40 10.16 12.51
CA ASN A 121 45.24 9.48 13.07
C ASN A 121 43.95 9.79 12.29
N TYR A 122 43.74 11.04 11.88
CA TYR A 122 42.59 11.42 11.06
C TYR A 122 42.63 10.77 9.68
N LEU A 123 43.81 10.69 9.06
CA LEU A 123 43.97 10.04 7.77
C LEU A 123 43.63 8.54 7.86
N LEU A 124 44.13 7.85 8.89
CA LEU A 124 43.86 6.43 9.13
C LEU A 124 42.36 6.18 9.33
N LYS A 125 41.71 6.97 10.18
CA LYS A 125 40.25 6.89 10.40
C LYS A 125 39.45 7.19 9.15
N THR A 126 39.93 8.09 8.29
CA THR A 126 39.28 8.38 6.99
C THR A 126 39.37 7.18 6.05
N VAL A 127 40.49 6.46 6.05
CA VAL A 127 40.65 5.23 5.25
C VAL A 127 39.72 4.13 5.76
N GLU A 128 39.62 3.93 7.07
CA GLU A 128 38.68 2.98 7.67
C GLU A 128 37.22 3.35 7.37
N LEU A 129 36.85 4.63 7.52
CA LEU A 129 35.50 5.09 7.20
C LEU A 129 35.16 4.89 5.72
N ARG A 130 36.17 4.99 4.83
CA ARG A 130 35.98 4.74 3.40
C ARG A 130 35.66 3.28 3.10
N SER A 131 36.33 2.33 3.75
CA SER A 131 36.01 0.90 3.56
C SER A 131 34.60 0.59 4.09
N GLU A 132 34.24 1.15 5.24
CA GLU A 132 32.92 0.99 5.85
C GLU A 132 31.81 1.59 4.98
N LYS A 133 32.02 2.79 4.44
CA LYS A 133 31.11 3.42 3.47
C LYS A 133 30.91 2.54 2.23
N ASN A 134 31.99 1.97 1.68
CA ASN A 134 31.89 1.10 0.51
C ASN A 134 31.12 -0.19 0.83
N ARG A 135 31.30 -0.76 2.02
CA ARG A 135 30.52 -1.91 2.49
C ARG A 135 29.04 -1.57 2.59
N PHE A 136 28.71 -0.44 3.21
CA PHE A 136 27.33 0.05 3.32
C PHE A 136 26.67 0.25 1.94
N LEU A 137 27.37 0.89 1.00
CA LEU A 137 26.84 1.10 -0.36
C LEU A 137 26.56 -0.21 -1.09
N LYS A 138 27.43 -1.22 -0.94
CA LYS A 138 27.19 -2.55 -1.51
C LYS A 138 26.00 -3.27 -0.87
N SER A 139 25.84 -3.14 0.45
CA SER A 139 24.68 -3.70 1.14
C SER A 139 23.39 -2.99 0.73
N ALA A 140 23.42 -1.67 0.54
CA ALA A 140 22.28 -0.90 0.07
C ALA A 140 21.87 -1.29 -1.36
N SER A 141 22.83 -1.44 -2.28
CA SER A 141 22.52 -1.89 -3.64
C SER A 141 21.94 -3.31 -3.66
N LEU A 142 22.49 -4.22 -2.85
CA LEU A 142 21.96 -5.58 -2.74
C LEU A 142 20.53 -5.58 -2.18
N LEU A 143 20.24 -4.72 -1.20
CA LEU A 143 18.89 -4.57 -0.67
C LEU A 143 17.92 -4.03 -1.72
N GLU A 144 18.35 -3.06 -2.53
CA GLU A 144 17.54 -2.54 -3.64
C GLU A 144 17.21 -3.64 -4.66
N ASP A 145 18.20 -4.47 -5.02
CA ASP A 145 17.99 -5.60 -5.94
C ASP A 145 17.03 -6.64 -5.35
N LEU A 146 17.16 -6.97 -4.05
CA LEU A 146 16.24 -7.89 -3.37
C LEU A 146 14.81 -7.33 -3.35
N LEU A 147 14.63 -6.05 -3.04
CA LEU A 147 13.32 -5.41 -3.03
C LEU A 147 12.67 -5.41 -4.42
N ARG A 148 13.45 -5.16 -5.48
CA ARG A 148 12.93 -5.26 -6.85
C ARG A 148 12.47 -6.66 -7.18
N ASN A 149 13.25 -7.68 -6.84
CA ASN A 149 12.87 -9.08 -7.05
C ASN A 149 11.61 -9.46 -6.25
N GLU A 150 11.47 -8.98 -5.01
CA GLU A 150 10.26 -9.20 -4.20
C GLU A 150 9.03 -8.53 -4.83
N LEU A 151 9.18 -7.30 -5.36
CA LEU A 151 8.10 -6.60 -6.05
C LEU A 151 7.68 -7.33 -7.33
N ASP A 152 8.65 -7.77 -8.13
CA ASP A 152 8.38 -8.53 -9.35
C ASP A 152 7.66 -9.85 -9.02
N PHE A 153 8.09 -10.56 -7.97
CA PHE A 153 7.43 -11.77 -7.49
C PHE A 153 5.99 -11.52 -7.02
N ILE A 154 5.75 -10.44 -6.27
CA ILE A 154 4.40 -10.07 -5.84
C ILE A 154 3.52 -9.76 -7.06
N GLN A 155 4.05 -9.06 -8.07
CA GLN A 155 3.33 -8.74 -9.29
C GLN A 155 2.96 -10.00 -10.09
N GLU A 156 3.87 -10.97 -10.21
CA GLU A 156 3.59 -12.26 -10.83
C GLU A 156 2.50 -13.05 -10.07
N GLN A 157 2.57 -13.07 -8.74
CA GLN A 157 1.56 -13.71 -7.90
C GLN A 157 0.19 -13.05 -8.08
N MET A 158 0.13 -11.72 -8.12
CA MET A 158 -1.12 -10.99 -8.40
C MET A 158 -1.71 -11.38 -9.76
N HIS A 159 -0.88 -11.45 -10.80
CA HIS A 159 -1.33 -11.86 -12.12
C HIS A 159 -1.83 -13.32 -12.13
N SER A 160 -1.15 -14.23 -11.44
CA SER A 160 -1.58 -15.63 -11.32
C SER A 160 -2.93 -15.74 -10.61
N VAL A 161 -3.14 -15.00 -9.51
CA VAL A 161 -4.40 -14.98 -8.77
C VAL A 161 -5.51 -14.41 -9.64
N GLN A 162 -5.26 -13.31 -10.36
CA GLN A 162 -6.26 -12.71 -11.24
C GLN A 162 -6.67 -13.66 -12.37
N LYS A 163 -5.71 -14.37 -12.98
CA LYS A 163 -6.01 -15.40 -13.96
C LYS A 163 -6.85 -16.53 -13.37
N GLY A 164 -6.54 -16.97 -12.14
CA GLY A 164 -7.34 -17.96 -11.43
C GLY A 164 -8.79 -17.51 -11.21
N ILE A 165 -9.00 -16.25 -10.81
CA ILE A 165 -10.33 -15.66 -10.65
C ILE A 165 -11.09 -15.66 -11.99
N GLU A 166 -10.45 -15.25 -13.09
CA GLU A 166 -11.08 -15.25 -14.42
C GLU A 166 -11.49 -16.66 -14.88
N GLU A 167 -10.66 -17.67 -14.61
CA GLU A 167 -10.96 -19.08 -14.89
C GLU A 167 -12.14 -19.59 -14.03
N ASP A 168 -12.17 -19.24 -12.74
CA ASP A 168 -13.24 -19.59 -11.83
C ASP A 168 -14.57 -18.92 -12.21
N GLU A 169 -14.56 -17.63 -12.56
CA GLU A 169 -15.74 -16.91 -13.05
C GLU A 169 -16.29 -17.51 -14.34
N LYS A 170 -15.40 -17.93 -15.25
CA LYS A 170 -15.82 -18.63 -16.47
C LYS A 170 -16.48 -19.96 -16.13
N ARG A 171 -15.87 -20.73 -15.23
CA ARG A 171 -16.41 -22.02 -14.79
C ARG A 171 -17.75 -21.87 -14.08
N GLU A 172 -17.93 -20.82 -13.28
CA GLU A 172 -19.20 -20.51 -12.63
C GLU A 172 -20.31 -20.26 -13.67
N LYS A 173 -20.01 -19.52 -14.74
CA LYS A 173 -20.97 -19.29 -15.84
C LYS A 173 -21.34 -20.59 -16.54
N GLU A 174 -20.36 -21.43 -16.88
CA GLU A 174 -20.58 -22.74 -17.51
C GLU A 174 -21.47 -23.65 -16.62
N LEU A 175 -21.16 -23.73 -15.32
CA LEU A 175 -21.94 -24.51 -14.36
C LEU A 175 -23.36 -23.96 -14.18
N LYS A 176 -23.54 -22.64 -14.17
CA LYS A 176 -24.86 -22.02 -14.11
C LYS A 176 -25.68 -22.38 -15.35
N GLU A 177 -25.10 -22.28 -16.53
CA GLU A 177 -25.78 -22.67 -17.77
C GLU A 177 -26.18 -24.15 -17.76
N GLU A 178 -25.27 -25.04 -17.38
CA GLU A 178 -25.55 -26.47 -17.28
C GLU A 178 -26.63 -26.77 -16.22
N PHE A 179 -26.59 -26.09 -15.07
CA PHE A 179 -27.61 -26.20 -14.04
C PHE A 179 -28.99 -25.74 -14.55
N PHE A 180 -29.06 -24.61 -15.25
CA PHE A 180 -30.32 -24.13 -15.84
C PHE A 180 -30.84 -25.08 -16.92
N ASN A 181 -29.96 -25.68 -17.72
CA ASN A 181 -30.34 -26.70 -18.69
C ASN A 181 -30.94 -27.93 -17.98
N ILE A 182 -30.32 -28.42 -16.91
CA ILE A 182 -30.86 -29.53 -16.11
C ILE A 182 -32.23 -29.16 -15.50
N LEU A 183 -32.37 -27.95 -14.98
CA LEU A 183 -33.62 -27.46 -14.39
C LEU A 183 -34.74 -27.40 -15.44
N ASN A 184 -34.46 -26.86 -16.62
CA ASN A 184 -35.44 -26.70 -17.69
C ASN A 184 -35.76 -27.99 -18.46
N ASP A 185 -34.78 -28.88 -18.66
CA ASP A 185 -35.00 -30.10 -19.43
C ASP A 185 -35.52 -31.23 -18.54
N LYS A 186 -34.87 -31.48 -17.40
CA LYS A 186 -35.18 -32.65 -16.58
C LYS A 186 -36.24 -32.34 -15.54
N ILE A 187 -36.02 -31.33 -14.71
CA ILE A 187 -36.92 -31.05 -13.58
C ILE A 187 -38.25 -30.49 -14.06
N LYS A 188 -38.24 -29.52 -14.97
CA LYS A 188 -39.49 -28.99 -15.55
C LYS A 188 -40.28 -30.07 -16.29
N TYR A 189 -39.62 -30.97 -17.02
CA TYR A 189 -40.33 -32.10 -17.63
C TYR A 189 -40.92 -33.06 -16.58
N LEU A 190 -40.16 -33.38 -15.53
CA LEU A 190 -40.65 -34.23 -14.44
C LEU A 190 -41.85 -33.63 -13.70
N VAL A 191 -41.89 -32.32 -13.48
CA VAL A 191 -42.96 -31.67 -12.72
C VAL A 191 -44.13 -31.19 -13.60
N CYS A 192 -43.84 -30.73 -14.81
CA CYS A 192 -44.83 -30.10 -15.71
C CYS A 192 -45.12 -30.92 -16.97
N SER A 193 -44.66 -32.17 -17.09
CA SER A 193 -45.05 -33.00 -18.23
C SER A 193 -46.56 -33.21 -18.24
N GLU A 194 -47.10 -33.30 -19.45
CA GLU A 194 -48.53 -33.53 -19.68
C GLU A 194 -49.02 -34.77 -18.93
N ASN A 195 -48.22 -35.85 -18.91
CA ASN A 195 -48.56 -37.07 -18.19
C ASN A 195 -48.66 -36.86 -16.67
N VAL A 196 -47.75 -36.09 -16.07
CA VAL A 196 -47.77 -35.83 -14.63
C VAL A 196 -48.93 -34.91 -14.25
N LEU A 197 -49.23 -33.91 -15.07
CA LEU A 197 -50.42 -33.08 -14.91
C LEU A 197 -51.72 -33.88 -15.09
N GLN A 198 -51.77 -34.76 -16.07
CA GLN A 198 -52.91 -35.67 -16.26
C GLN A 198 -53.10 -36.59 -15.06
N ILE A 199 -52.01 -37.20 -14.54
CA ILE A 199 -52.07 -38.02 -13.33
C ILE A 199 -52.58 -37.18 -12.15
N SER A 200 -52.06 -35.97 -11.96
CA SER A 200 -52.52 -35.08 -10.89
C SER A 200 -54.01 -34.76 -11.02
N ASN A 201 -54.49 -34.46 -12.23
CA ASN A 201 -55.91 -34.20 -12.48
C ASN A 201 -56.79 -35.43 -12.23
N TYR A 202 -56.34 -36.64 -12.62
CA TYR A 202 -57.09 -37.86 -12.37
C TYR A 202 -57.15 -38.21 -10.88
N VAL A 203 -56.06 -38.01 -10.16
CA VAL A 203 -56.00 -38.20 -8.70
C VAL A 203 -56.92 -37.21 -8.01
N GLU A 204 -56.87 -35.94 -8.37
CA GLU A 204 -57.74 -34.91 -7.82
C GLU A 204 -59.22 -35.23 -8.09
N PHE A 205 -59.56 -35.63 -9.33
CA PHE A 205 -60.91 -36.05 -9.68
C PHE A 205 -61.38 -37.27 -8.85
N ALA A 206 -60.53 -38.28 -8.69
CA ALA A 206 -60.86 -39.47 -7.90
C ALA A 206 -61.06 -39.13 -6.41
N TYR A 207 -60.20 -38.27 -5.86
CA TYR A 207 -60.27 -37.79 -4.48
C TYR A 207 -61.56 -36.99 -4.22
N GLU A 208 -61.91 -36.06 -5.11
CA GLU A 208 -63.13 -35.25 -5.00
C GLU A 208 -64.41 -36.09 -5.07
N GLN A 209 -64.42 -37.13 -5.90
CA GLN A 209 -65.58 -38.02 -6.05
C GLN A 209 -65.76 -38.97 -4.86
N LEU A 210 -64.68 -39.49 -4.28
CA LEU A 210 -64.74 -40.54 -3.26
C LEU A 210 -64.73 -40.00 -1.82
N ILE A 211 -63.96 -38.94 -1.55
CA ILE A 211 -63.74 -38.43 -0.19
C ILE A 211 -64.46 -37.09 0.02
N GLY A 212 -64.25 -36.13 -0.90
CA GLY A 212 -64.91 -34.82 -0.85
C GLY A 212 -64.06 -33.67 -1.43
N PRO A 213 -64.62 -32.45 -1.51
CA PRO A 213 -63.95 -31.31 -2.13
C PRO A 213 -62.65 -30.94 -1.38
N ASN A 214 -61.57 -30.78 -2.12
CA ASN A 214 -60.24 -30.51 -1.58
C ASN A 214 -60.08 -29.05 -1.15
N GLU A 215 -60.70 -28.65 -0.04
CA GLU A 215 -60.63 -27.26 0.49
C GLU A 215 -59.23 -26.90 1.03
N THR A 216 -58.40 -27.89 1.37
CA THR A 216 -57.10 -27.73 2.03
C THR A 216 -55.89 -27.67 1.11
N LYS A 217 -56.05 -27.74 -0.22
CA LYS A 217 -54.95 -27.79 -1.20
C LYS A 217 -53.88 -28.84 -0.84
N LEU A 218 -54.32 -30.06 -0.54
CA LEU A 218 -53.42 -31.18 -0.26
C LEU A 218 -52.51 -31.45 -1.48
N SER A 219 -51.28 -31.87 -1.22
CA SER A 219 -50.36 -32.32 -2.27
C SER A 219 -50.95 -33.54 -2.99
N THR A 220 -50.67 -33.71 -4.28
CA THR A 220 -51.09 -34.87 -5.07
C THR A 220 -50.68 -36.19 -4.40
N LEU A 221 -49.54 -36.21 -3.70
CA LEU A 221 -49.08 -37.39 -2.96
C LEU A 221 -49.98 -37.70 -1.76
N ASP A 222 -50.41 -36.68 -1.02
CA ASP A 222 -51.27 -36.83 0.15
C ASP A 222 -52.68 -37.29 -0.27
N GLN A 223 -53.18 -36.79 -1.42
CA GLN A 223 -54.43 -37.25 -2.01
C GLN A 223 -54.39 -38.74 -2.38
N ILE A 224 -53.27 -39.21 -2.97
CA ILE A 224 -53.08 -40.64 -3.30
C ILE A 224 -53.06 -41.49 -2.03
N LEU A 225 -52.33 -41.06 -0.98
CA LEU A 225 -52.27 -41.80 0.28
C LEU A 225 -53.65 -41.93 0.93
N ALA A 226 -54.46 -40.87 0.89
CA ALA A 226 -55.82 -40.92 1.40
C ALA A 226 -56.71 -41.87 0.58
N LEU A 227 -56.60 -41.84 -0.76
CA LEU A 227 -57.29 -42.81 -1.62
C LEU A 227 -56.85 -44.26 -1.35
N GLU A 228 -55.56 -44.49 -1.08
CA GLU A 228 -55.03 -45.80 -0.71
C GLU A 228 -55.60 -46.26 0.64
N GLN A 229 -55.72 -45.37 1.62
CA GLN A 229 -56.35 -45.68 2.91
C GLN A 229 -57.82 -46.07 2.76
N GLU A 230 -58.59 -45.31 1.98
CA GLU A 230 -59.99 -45.64 1.68
C GLU A 230 -60.11 -46.98 0.93
N TYR A 231 -59.25 -47.21 -0.08
CA TYR A 231 -59.21 -48.48 -0.79
C TYR A 231 -58.95 -49.65 0.16
N ASN A 232 -57.98 -49.51 1.06
CA ASN A 232 -57.66 -50.54 2.05
C ASN A 232 -58.81 -50.74 3.05
N SER A 233 -59.51 -49.68 3.44
CA SER A 233 -60.69 -49.77 4.31
C SER A 233 -61.81 -50.56 3.64
N VAL A 234 -62.16 -50.19 2.40
CA VAL A 234 -63.19 -50.89 1.62
C VAL A 234 -62.78 -52.34 1.34
N MET A 235 -61.50 -52.60 1.08
CA MET A 235 -61.00 -53.95 0.87
C MET A 235 -61.09 -54.80 2.16
N LEU A 236 -60.84 -54.19 3.32
CA LEU A 236 -61.00 -54.83 4.61
C LEU A 236 -62.47 -55.15 4.89
N GLU A 237 -63.39 -54.23 4.60
CA GLU A 237 -64.83 -54.47 4.65
C GLU A 237 -65.25 -55.60 3.71
N LEU A 238 -64.77 -55.59 2.46
CA LEU A 238 -65.02 -56.64 1.47
C LEU A 238 -64.53 -58.02 1.96
N SER A 239 -63.37 -58.06 2.62
CA SER A 239 -62.81 -59.29 3.17
C SER A 239 -63.56 -59.83 4.40
N ALA A 240 -64.34 -58.98 5.07
CA ALA A 240 -65.16 -59.36 6.21
C ALA A 240 -66.46 -60.08 5.80
N PHE A 241 -66.88 -60.00 4.53
CA PHE A 241 -68.04 -60.73 4.05
C PHE A 241 -67.72 -62.22 3.84
N ASP A 242 -68.53 -63.10 4.43
CA ASP A 242 -68.41 -64.54 4.19
C ASP A 242 -68.86 -64.87 2.76
N LEU A 243 -67.96 -65.48 1.99
CA LEU A 243 -68.21 -66.01 0.64
C LEU A 243 -69.44 -66.91 0.56
N ASN A 244 -69.82 -67.57 1.68
CA ASN A 244 -71.03 -68.39 1.73
C ASN A 244 -72.31 -67.55 1.77
N GLU A 245 -72.32 -66.42 2.50
CA GLU A 245 -73.45 -65.50 2.53
C GLU A 245 -73.62 -64.83 1.17
N VAL A 246 -72.53 -64.39 0.54
CA VAL A 246 -72.57 -63.78 -0.81
C VAL A 246 -73.14 -64.75 -1.85
N LYS A 247 -72.71 -66.01 -1.86
CA LYS A 247 -73.26 -67.04 -2.77
C LYS A 247 -74.73 -67.35 -2.50
N SER A 248 -75.15 -67.29 -1.24
CA SER A 248 -76.55 -67.50 -0.87
C SER A 248 -77.44 -66.36 -1.38
N ILE A 249 -76.97 -65.11 -1.24
CA ILE A 249 -77.65 -63.91 -1.73
C ILE A 249 -77.67 -63.88 -3.26
N GLU A 250 -76.55 -64.20 -3.92
CA GLU A 250 -76.46 -64.30 -5.37
C GLU A 250 -77.47 -65.32 -5.92
N LYS A 251 -77.57 -66.50 -5.29
CA LYS A 251 -78.56 -67.51 -5.64
C LYS A 251 -80.00 -67.00 -5.47
N ILE A 252 -80.29 -66.29 -4.38
CA ILE A 252 -81.60 -65.68 -4.13
C ILE A 252 -81.93 -64.63 -5.21
N ILE A 253 -80.98 -63.76 -5.56
CA ILE A 253 -81.16 -62.72 -6.60
C ILE A 253 -81.38 -63.35 -7.97
N TYR A 254 -80.63 -64.39 -8.34
CA TYR A 254 -80.85 -65.10 -9.60
C TYR A 254 -82.22 -65.79 -9.64
N GLU A 255 -82.64 -66.42 -8.54
CA GLU A 255 -83.95 -67.05 -8.44
C GLU A 255 -85.08 -66.02 -8.50
N ASP A 256 -84.91 -64.84 -7.88
CA ASP A 256 -85.90 -63.77 -7.87
C ASP A 256 -85.97 -63.05 -9.24
N GLY A 257 -84.82 -62.73 -9.84
CA GLY A 257 -84.76 -62.20 -11.21
C GLY A 257 -85.35 -63.18 -12.23
N ALA A 258 -85.17 -64.48 -12.06
CA ALA A 258 -85.82 -65.50 -12.89
C ALA A 258 -87.36 -65.51 -12.71
N LYS A 259 -87.85 -65.29 -11.48
CA LYS A 259 -89.29 -65.14 -11.20
C LYS A 259 -89.83 -63.86 -11.83
N GLU A 260 -89.16 -62.73 -11.68
CA GLU A 260 -89.57 -61.45 -12.29
C GLU A 260 -89.62 -61.54 -13.82
N ILE A 261 -88.62 -62.14 -14.46
CA ILE A 261 -88.62 -62.36 -15.92
C ILE A 261 -89.77 -63.26 -16.35
N LYS A 262 -90.09 -64.29 -15.56
CA LYS A 262 -91.21 -65.19 -15.85
C LYS A 262 -92.55 -64.46 -15.72
N GLN A 263 -92.73 -63.69 -14.65
CA GLN A 263 -93.92 -62.85 -14.46
C GLN A 263 -94.05 -61.79 -15.57
N ALA A 264 -92.96 -61.16 -15.98
CA ALA A 264 -92.94 -60.21 -17.09
C ALA A 264 -93.31 -60.88 -18.42
N LYS A 265 -92.83 -62.10 -18.68
CA LYS A 265 -93.21 -62.89 -19.87
C LYS A 265 -94.70 -63.29 -19.86
N ASP A 266 -95.21 -63.73 -18.71
CA ASP A 266 -96.62 -64.10 -18.57
C ASP A 266 -97.53 -62.88 -18.72
N ALA A 267 -97.17 -61.75 -18.09
CA ALA A 267 -97.86 -60.47 -18.27
C ALA A 267 -97.81 -60.00 -19.73
N ALA A 268 -96.66 -60.08 -20.40
CA ALA A 268 -96.53 -59.72 -21.81
C ALA A 268 -97.39 -60.61 -22.73
N LYS A 269 -97.52 -61.90 -22.41
CA LYS A 269 -98.39 -62.83 -23.14
C LYS A 269 -99.87 -62.46 -22.96
N ILE A 270 -100.28 -62.18 -21.73
CA ILE A 270 -101.65 -61.71 -21.43
C ILE A 270 -101.93 -60.40 -22.16
N LEU A 271 -101.00 -59.44 -22.13
CA LEU A 271 -101.14 -58.15 -22.81
C LEU A 271 -101.26 -58.32 -24.33
N LYS A 272 -100.47 -59.23 -24.93
CA LYS A 272 -100.57 -59.58 -26.36
C LYS A 272 -101.90 -60.22 -26.72
N ASP A 273 -102.46 -61.06 -25.85
CA ASP A 273 -103.74 -61.70 -26.09
C ASP A 273 -104.92 -60.74 -25.87
N VAL A 274 -104.82 -59.82 -24.89
CA VAL A 274 -105.73 -58.67 -24.74
C VAL A 274 -105.67 -57.76 -25.97
N ASP A 275 -104.48 -57.47 -26.51
CA ASP A 275 -104.32 -56.67 -27.74
C ASP A 275 -104.96 -57.36 -28.95
N LYS A 276 -104.79 -58.68 -29.11
CA LYS A 276 -105.48 -59.44 -30.17
C LYS A 276 -106.99 -59.42 -29.99
N LEU A 277 -107.48 -59.59 -28.76
CA LEU A 277 -108.91 -59.53 -28.46
C LEU A 277 -109.44 -58.13 -28.79
N THR A 278 -108.76 -57.09 -28.36
CA THR A 278 -109.10 -55.69 -28.61
C THR A 278 -109.10 -55.38 -30.10
N LYS A 279 -108.10 -55.85 -30.87
CA LYS A 279 -108.09 -55.74 -32.33
C LYS A 279 -109.26 -56.47 -32.98
N ARG A 280 -109.57 -57.70 -32.56
CA ARG A 280 -110.73 -58.46 -33.06
C ARG A 280 -112.06 -57.82 -32.70
N LEU A 281 -112.18 -57.26 -31.50
CA LEU A 281 -113.36 -56.56 -31.02
C LEU A 281 -113.55 -55.23 -31.77
N LYS A 282 -112.45 -54.51 -32.06
CA LYS A 282 -112.48 -53.30 -32.89
C LYS A 282 -112.85 -53.62 -34.35
N ILE A 283 -112.38 -54.74 -34.89
CA ILE A 283 -112.76 -55.23 -36.22
C ILE A 283 -114.24 -55.65 -36.26
N SER A 284 -114.75 -56.36 -35.25
CA SER A 284 -116.17 -56.75 -35.20
C SER A 284 -117.11 -55.57 -34.99
N TYR A 285 -116.70 -54.56 -34.21
CA TYR A 285 -117.46 -53.32 -34.06
C TYR A 285 -117.49 -52.51 -35.37
N ASN A 286 -116.38 -52.46 -36.11
CA ASN A 286 -116.32 -51.78 -37.41
C ASN A 286 -117.04 -52.55 -38.54
N LEU A 287 -117.16 -53.87 -38.45
CA LEU A 287 -117.96 -54.68 -39.38
C LEU A 287 -119.47 -54.53 -39.16
N LYS A 288 -119.91 -54.19 -37.95
CA LYS A 288 -121.33 -53.90 -37.66
C LYS A 288 -121.78 -52.51 -38.12
N ASN A 289 -120.86 -51.61 -38.43
CA ASN A 289 -121.16 -50.26 -38.92
C ASN A 289 -121.09 -50.15 -40.47
N ASN A 290 -120.83 -51.25 -41.19
CA ASN A 290 -120.73 -51.30 -42.66
C ASN A 290 -121.71 -52.32 -43.30
N LEU A 291 -122.79 -52.64 -42.60
CA LEU A 291 -123.96 -53.39 -43.07
C LEU A 291 -125.21 -52.56 -42.74
#